data_AF-A0A523XUR0-F1
#
_entry.id   AF-A0A523XUR0-F1
#
_cell.length_a   1.000
_cell.length_b   1.000
_cell.length_c   1.000
_cell.angle_alpha   90.00
_cell.angle_beta   90.00
_cell.angle_gamma   90.00
#
_symmetry.space_group_name_H-M   'P 1'
#
loop_
_entity.id
_entity.type
_entity.pdbx_description
1 polymer ?
#
loop_
_entity_poly.entity_id
_entity_poly.type
_entity_poly.pdbx_seq_one_letter_code
_entity_poly.pdbx_strand_id
1 'polypeptide(L)'
;MARLIKGILIFILVLIVSGGVFYYWFPGLILESAKHALRFWAGLERREVQVDDHHWVYLEGGKGETILFVHGFGAEKDRWGTFLPAFSKSYRLIVPDLPGFGENARIASAKFDIPSQVRRLSKFVEAIGLNRF
;
A
#
# COMPACT_ATOMS: atom_id res chain seq x y z
N MET A 1 0.12 37.92 -32.80
CA MET A 1 0.06 36.44 -32.87
C MET A 1 1.38 35.78 -32.41
N ALA A 2 2.54 36.09 -32.99
CA ALA A 2 3.83 35.46 -32.63
C ALA A 2 4.27 35.62 -31.15
N ARG A 3 4.03 36.79 -30.53
CA ARG A 3 4.34 37.02 -29.10
C ARG A 3 3.51 36.15 -28.16
N LEU A 4 2.24 35.92 -28.49
CA LEU A 4 1.33 35.06 -27.72
C LEU A 4 1.78 33.60 -27.79
N ILE A 5 2.09 33.11 -28.99
CA ILE A 5 2.60 31.74 -29.21
C ILE A 5 3.90 31.51 -28.44
N LYS A 6 4.85 32.47 -28.49
CA LYS A 6 6.11 32.38 -27.72
C LYS A 6 5.87 32.33 -26.21
N GLY A 7 4.92 33.14 -25.70
CA GLY A 7 4.53 33.10 -24.29
C GLY A 7 3.98 31.74 -23.87
N ILE A 8 3.08 31.15 -24.67
CA ILE A 8 2.52 29.82 -24.42
C ILE A 8 3.62 28.75 -24.43
N LEU A 9 4.54 28.78 -25.40
CA LEU A 9 5.64 27.82 -25.48
C LEU A 9 6.58 27.90 -24.27
N ILE A 10 6.93 29.11 -23.82
CA ILE A 10 7.75 29.30 -22.61
C ILE A 10 7.02 28.78 -21.38
N PHE A 11 5.72 29.05 -21.26
CA PHE A 11 4.92 28.57 -20.14
C PHE A 11 4.86 27.04 -20.10
N ILE A 12 4.61 26.38 -21.24
CA ILE A 12 4.64 24.92 -21.35
C ILE A 12 6.02 24.37 -20.98
N LEU A 13 7.10 24.99 -21.47
CA LEU A 13 8.46 24.57 -21.13
C LEU A 13 8.71 24.66 -19.62
N VAL A 14 8.30 25.76 -18.98
CA VAL A 14 8.43 25.94 -17.53
C VAL A 14 7.65 24.86 -16.79
N LEU A 15 6.42 24.53 -17.21
CA LEU A 15 5.63 23.45 -16.60
C LEU A 15 6.31 22.09 -16.74
N ILE A 16 6.84 21.76 -17.92
CA ILE A 16 7.53 20.48 -18.16
C ILE A 16 8.79 20.39 -17.30
N VAL A 17 9.62 21.43 -17.28
CA VAL A 17 10.85 21.46 -16.47
C VAL A 17 10.52 21.37 -14.99
N SER A 18 9.52 22.14 -14.52
CA SER A 18 9.09 22.11 -13.12
C SER A 18 8.54 20.75 -12.73
N GLY A 19 7.72 20.13 -13.58
CA GLY A 19 7.20 18.78 -13.37
C GLY A 19 8.32 17.73 -13.35
N GLY A 20 9.31 17.84 -14.24
CA GLY A 20 10.50 16.98 -14.24
C GLY A 20 11.31 17.14 -12.96
N VAL A 21 11.64 18.37 -12.56
CA VAL A 21 12.33 18.65 -11.30
C VAL A 21 11.54 18.08 -10.12
N PHE A 22 10.23 18.30 -10.07
CA PHE A 22 9.39 17.75 -9.01
C PHE A 22 9.41 16.22 -8.95
N TYR A 23 9.34 15.55 -10.11
CA TYR A 23 9.44 14.09 -10.21
C TYR A 23 10.78 13.56 -9.70
N TYR A 24 11.90 14.20 -10.06
CA TYR A 24 13.23 13.77 -9.63
C TYR A 24 13.54 14.13 -8.18
N TRP A 25 13.03 15.26 -7.69
CA TRP A 25 13.34 15.77 -6.34
C TRP A 25 12.40 15.22 -5.26
N PHE A 26 11.17 14.86 -5.64
CA PHE A 26 10.15 14.35 -4.72
C PHE A 26 9.47 13.05 -5.20
N PRO A 27 10.21 12.04 -5.68
CA PRO A 27 9.59 10.80 -6.18
C PRO A 27 8.83 10.05 -5.09
N GLY A 28 9.32 10.06 -3.84
CA GLY A 28 8.66 9.43 -2.70
C GLY A 28 7.31 10.08 -2.38
N LEU A 29 7.21 11.41 -2.44
CA LEU A 29 5.96 12.12 -2.19
C LEU A 29 4.90 11.74 -3.23
N ILE A 30 5.28 11.65 -4.51
CA ILE A 30 4.38 11.23 -5.59
C ILE A 30 3.90 9.81 -5.35
N LEU A 31 4.80 8.88 -5.03
CA LEU A 31 4.48 7.48 -4.80
C LEU A 31 3.53 7.31 -3.60
N GLU A 32 3.85 7.92 -2.46
CA GLU A 32 3.01 7.82 -1.25
C GLU A 32 1.64 8.49 -1.45
N SER A 33 1.58 9.61 -2.17
CA SER A 33 0.31 10.25 -2.53
C SER A 33 -0.54 9.35 -3.42
N ALA A 34 0.07 8.67 -4.40
CA ALA A 34 -0.62 7.73 -5.27
C ALA A 34 -1.15 6.52 -4.49
N LYS A 35 -0.34 5.94 -3.58
CA LYS A 35 -0.78 4.87 -2.68
C LYS A 35 -1.98 5.31 -1.83
N HIS A 36 -1.90 6.50 -1.22
CA HIS A 36 -2.98 7.06 -0.41
C HIS A 36 -4.27 7.25 -1.21
N ALA A 37 -4.18 7.75 -2.45
CA ALA A 37 -5.33 7.90 -3.33
C ALA A 37 -5.97 6.54 -3.67
N LEU A 38 -5.16 5.51 -3.94
CA LEU A 38 -5.67 4.15 -4.21
C LEU A 38 -6.34 3.52 -2.99
N ARG A 39 -5.74 3.66 -1.80
CA ARG A 39 -6.33 3.19 -0.53
C ARG A 39 -7.68 3.86 -0.28
N PHE A 40 -7.74 5.18 -0.44
CA PHE A 40 -8.97 5.97 -0.29
C PHE A 40 -10.04 5.53 -1.31
N TRP A 41 -9.67 5.36 -2.58
CA TRP A 41 -10.61 4.94 -3.62
C TRP A 41 -11.14 3.51 -3.40
N ALA A 42 -10.32 2.64 -2.82
CA ALA A 42 -10.73 1.32 -2.39
C ALA A 42 -11.58 1.34 -1.09
N GLY A 43 -11.70 2.47 -0.40
CA GLY A 43 -12.38 2.57 0.89
C GLY A 43 -11.68 1.80 2.00
N LEU A 44 -10.35 1.73 1.95
CA LEU A 44 -9.52 1.01 2.91
C LEU A 44 -8.78 1.99 3.82
N GLU A 45 -8.73 1.64 5.09
CA GLU A 45 -8.03 2.37 6.14
C GLU A 45 -6.83 1.58 6.61
N ARG A 46 -5.78 2.31 6.99
CA ARG A 46 -4.59 1.73 7.59
C ARG A 46 -4.89 1.37 9.04
N ARG A 47 -4.60 0.12 9.40
CA ARG A 47 -4.78 -0.45 10.74
C ARG A 47 -3.47 -1.05 11.22
N GLU A 48 -3.37 -1.19 12.53
CA GLU A 48 -2.17 -1.72 13.18
C GLU A 48 -2.56 -2.70 14.30
N VAL A 49 -1.70 -3.69 14.54
CA VAL A 49 -1.84 -4.62 15.66
C VAL A 49 -0.46 -5.16 16.06
N GLN A 50 -0.20 -5.23 17.35
CA GLN A 50 1.00 -5.90 17.88
C GLN A 50 0.72 -7.40 18.04
N VAL A 51 1.58 -8.24 17.47
CA VAL A 51 1.48 -9.71 17.55
C VAL A 51 2.85 -10.29 17.86
N ASP A 52 2.99 -10.89 19.03
CA ASP A 52 4.28 -11.27 19.61
C ASP A 52 5.29 -10.08 19.56
N ASP A 53 6.45 -10.28 18.95
CA ASP A 53 7.52 -9.32 18.73
C ASP A 53 7.32 -8.45 17.46
N HIS A 54 6.28 -8.68 16.67
CA HIS A 54 6.05 -7.99 15.40
C HIS A 54 4.91 -6.98 15.48
N HIS A 55 5.21 -5.76 15.04
CA HIS A 55 4.19 -4.75 14.77
C HIS A 55 3.66 -4.93 13.35
N TRP A 56 2.37 -5.22 13.22
CA TRP A 56 1.71 -5.42 11.94
C TRP A 56 0.94 -4.19 11.53
N VAL A 57 1.19 -3.76 10.30
CA VAL A 57 0.44 -2.75 9.57
C VAL A 57 -0.28 -3.43 8.43
N TYR A 58 -1.57 -3.13 8.29
CA TYR A 58 -2.42 -3.70 7.25
C TYR A 58 -3.45 -2.67 6.78
N LEU A 59 -4.06 -2.94 5.62
CA LEU A 59 -5.24 -2.20 5.18
C LEU A 59 -6.49 -3.01 5.47
N GLU A 60 -7.54 -2.33 5.88
CA GLU A 60 -8.86 -2.92 6.12
C GLU A 60 -9.98 -2.01 5.64
N GLY A 61 -11.02 -2.62 5.08
CA GLY A 61 -12.27 -1.93 4.75
C GLY A 61 -13.21 -2.82 3.94
N GLY A 62 -14.32 -2.25 3.47
CA GLY A 62 -15.40 -3.01 2.85
C GLY A 62 -16.26 -3.76 3.88
N LYS A 63 -17.09 -4.70 3.39
CA LYS A 63 -18.08 -5.43 4.19
C LYS A 63 -18.41 -6.78 3.55
N GLY A 64 -18.93 -7.72 4.34
CA GLY A 64 -19.34 -9.04 3.84
C GLY A 64 -18.31 -10.12 4.16
N GLU A 65 -18.22 -11.15 3.31
CA GLU A 65 -17.23 -12.21 3.44
C GLU A 65 -15.81 -11.64 3.35
N THR A 66 -14.88 -12.19 4.15
CA THR A 66 -13.52 -11.67 4.22
C THR A 66 -12.65 -12.25 3.11
N ILE A 67 -11.84 -11.40 2.47
CA ILE A 67 -10.74 -11.82 1.59
C ILE A 67 -9.43 -11.32 2.19
N LEU A 68 -8.50 -12.25 2.43
CA LEU A 68 -7.14 -11.96 2.89
C LEU A 68 -6.17 -11.89 1.70
N PHE A 69 -5.62 -10.71 1.43
CA PHE A 69 -4.67 -10.48 0.34
C PHE A 69 -3.22 -10.58 0.82
N VAL A 70 -2.59 -11.73 0.61
CA VAL A 70 -1.19 -11.97 0.97
C VAL A 70 -0.28 -11.67 -0.22
N HIS A 71 0.67 -10.74 -0.06
CA HIS A 71 1.61 -10.38 -1.13
C HIS A 71 2.78 -11.38 -1.24
N GLY A 72 3.49 -11.33 -2.37
CA GLY A 72 4.68 -12.15 -2.64
C GLY A 72 6.00 -11.50 -2.18
N PHE A 73 7.12 -12.13 -2.52
CA PHE A 73 8.46 -11.64 -2.17
C PHE A 73 8.77 -10.26 -2.76
N GLY A 74 9.31 -9.35 -1.95
CA GLY A 74 9.71 -8.00 -2.35
C GLY A 74 8.55 -7.02 -2.59
N ALA A 75 7.32 -7.46 -2.37
CA ALA A 75 6.12 -6.64 -2.47
C ALA A 75 5.66 -6.14 -1.08
N GLU A 76 4.58 -5.36 -1.09
CA GLU A 76 3.87 -4.82 0.08
C GLU A 76 2.36 -4.77 -0.25
N LYS A 77 1.53 -4.50 0.76
CA LYS A 77 0.05 -4.43 0.66
C LYS A 77 -0.46 -3.51 -0.44
N ASP A 78 0.23 -2.40 -0.71
CA ASP A 78 -0.13 -1.44 -1.76
C ASP A 78 0.01 -1.98 -3.18
N ARG A 79 0.69 -3.12 -3.37
CA ARG A 79 0.79 -3.77 -4.68
C ARG A 79 -0.58 -4.19 -5.23
N TRP A 80 -1.56 -4.38 -4.35
CA TRP A 80 -2.94 -4.69 -4.71
C TRP A 80 -3.78 -3.47 -5.06
N GLY A 81 -3.29 -2.24 -4.87
CA GLY A 81 -4.11 -1.02 -4.83
C GLY A 81 -5.08 -0.82 -6.00
N THR A 82 -4.71 -1.19 -7.22
CA THR A 82 -5.59 -1.09 -8.40
C THR A 82 -6.64 -2.20 -8.50
N PHE A 83 -6.45 -3.32 -7.80
CA PHE A 83 -7.39 -4.45 -7.75
C PHE A 83 -8.44 -4.29 -6.65
N LEU A 84 -8.06 -3.71 -5.50
CA LEU A 84 -8.89 -3.65 -4.29
C LEU A 84 -10.29 -3.01 -4.51
N PRO A 85 -10.45 -1.93 -5.30
CA PRO A 85 -11.77 -1.33 -5.54
C PRO A 85 -12.80 -2.27 -6.18
N ALA A 86 -12.35 -3.31 -6.91
CA ALA A 86 -13.24 -4.29 -7.52
C ALA A 86 -13.88 -5.22 -6.47
N PHE A 87 -13.24 -5.40 -5.32
CA PHE A 87 -13.68 -6.31 -4.26
C PHE A 87 -14.32 -5.59 -3.08
N SER A 88 -13.88 -4.37 -2.75
CA SER A 88 -14.26 -3.69 -1.49
C SER A 88 -15.75 -3.33 -1.37
N LYS A 89 -16.49 -3.34 -2.48
CA LYS A 89 -17.95 -3.16 -2.49
C LYS A 89 -18.73 -4.33 -1.90
N SER A 90 -18.20 -5.55 -2.02
CA SER A 90 -18.91 -6.80 -1.72
C SER A 90 -18.22 -7.67 -0.66
N TYR A 91 -16.94 -7.41 -0.40
CA TYR A 91 -16.12 -8.18 0.53
C TYR A 91 -15.45 -7.26 1.56
N ARG A 92 -15.22 -7.78 2.77
CA ARG A 92 -14.32 -7.18 3.74
C ARG A 92 -12.89 -7.55 3.34
N LEU A 93 -12.05 -6.57 3.03
CA LEU A 93 -10.68 -6.84 2.58
C LEU A 93 -9.72 -6.66 3.75
N ILE A 94 -8.80 -7.59 3.90
CA ILE A 94 -7.69 -7.52 4.85
C ILE A 94 -6.40 -7.68 4.06
N VAL A 95 -5.54 -6.66 4.07
CA VAL A 95 -4.36 -6.58 3.20
C VAL A 95 -3.13 -6.28 4.06
N PRO A 96 -2.50 -7.29 4.68
CA PRO A 96 -1.34 -7.08 5.53
C PRO A 96 -0.06 -6.92 4.73
N ASP A 97 0.90 -6.17 5.30
CA ASP A 97 2.30 -6.42 5.01
C ASP A 97 2.77 -7.66 5.77
N LEU A 98 3.56 -8.53 5.14
CA LEU A 98 4.23 -9.59 5.86
C LEU A 98 5.43 -9.01 6.64
N PRO A 99 5.78 -9.55 7.82
CA PRO A 99 6.98 -9.17 8.55
C PRO A 99 8.21 -9.05 7.65
N GLY A 100 8.92 -7.92 7.77
CA GLY A 100 10.10 -7.60 6.99
C GLY A 100 9.85 -6.96 5.62
N PHE A 101 8.60 -6.60 5.32
CA PHE A 101 8.18 -5.95 4.07
C PHE A 101 7.28 -4.74 4.36
N GLY A 102 7.19 -3.82 3.40
CA GLY A 102 6.36 -2.62 3.48
C GLY A 102 6.61 -1.83 4.76
N GLU A 103 5.53 -1.58 5.51
CA GLU A 103 5.57 -0.87 6.79
C GLU A 103 5.91 -1.78 7.99
N ASN A 104 6.00 -3.10 7.78
CA ASN A 104 6.32 -4.05 8.84
C ASN A 104 7.83 -4.23 8.95
N ALA A 105 8.40 -3.68 10.03
CA ALA A 105 9.83 -3.69 10.27
C ALA A 105 10.44 -5.10 10.20
N ARG A 106 11.66 -5.17 9.65
CA ARG A 106 12.48 -6.39 9.67
C ARG A 106 13.22 -6.50 11.00
N ILE A 107 12.97 -7.56 11.74
CA ILE A 107 13.73 -7.92 12.94
C ILE A 107 14.92 -8.78 12.53
N ALA A 108 16.15 -8.30 12.78
CA ALA A 108 17.37 -8.94 12.28
C ALA A 108 17.58 -10.38 12.80
N SER A 109 17.15 -10.67 14.03
CA SER A 109 17.23 -12.00 14.66
C SER A 109 16.13 -12.97 14.21
N ALA A 110 15.11 -12.49 13.50
CA ALA A 110 13.97 -13.30 13.09
C ALA A 110 14.27 -14.10 11.81
N LYS A 111 13.69 -15.31 11.72
CA LYS A 111 13.73 -16.12 10.49
C LYS A 111 12.62 -15.71 9.52
N PHE A 112 12.95 -15.54 8.24
CA PHE A 112 11.99 -15.15 7.18
C PHE A 112 11.74 -16.26 6.16
N ASP A 113 11.93 -17.53 6.56
CA ASP A 113 11.48 -18.68 5.77
C ASP A 113 9.95 -18.77 5.71
N ILE A 114 9.43 -19.47 4.70
CA ILE A 114 7.99 -19.60 4.46
C ILE A 114 7.25 -20.18 5.69
N PRO A 115 7.70 -21.27 6.34
CA PRO A 115 7.03 -21.77 7.55
C PRO A 115 6.94 -20.73 8.67
N SER A 116 7.99 -19.92 8.86
CA SER A 116 7.99 -18.85 9.85
C SER A 116 6.98 -17.76 9.50
N GLN A 117 6.89 -17.36 8.23
CA GLN A 117 5.88 -16.38 7.78
C GLN A 117 4.46 -16.91 7.90
N VAL A 118 4.21 -18.18 7.57
CA VAL A 118 2.89 -18.83 7.72
C VAL A 118 2.45 -18.82 9.19
N ARG A 119 3.35 -19.20 10.12
CA ARG A 119 3.03 -19.15 11.56
C ARG A 119 2.69 -17.74 12.02
N ARG A 120 3.46 -16.74 11.59
CA ARG A 120 3.20 -15.34 11.93
C ARG A 120 1.87 -14.85 11.35
N LEU A 121 1.56 -15.19 10.10
CA LEU A 121 0.30 -14.85 9.46
C LEU A 121 -0.89 -15.49 10.18
N SER A 122 -0.78 -16.75 10.62
CA SER A 122 -1.81 -17.42 11.43
C SER A 122 -2.10 -16.63 12.71
N LYS A 123 -1.05 -16.27 13.45
CA LYS A 123 -1.19 -15.47 14.69
C LYS A 123 -1.76 -14.08 14.43
N PHE A 124 -1.40 -13.45 13.32
CA PHE A 124 -1.97 -12.17 12.92
C PHE A 124 -3.47 -12.27 12.69
N VAL A 125 -3.90 -13.25 11.88
CA VAL A 125 -5.32 -13.52 11.58
C VAL A 125 -6.11 -13.79 12.86
N GLU A 126 -5.57 -14.59 13.78
CA GLU A 126 -6.14 -14.83 15.11
C GLU A 126 -6.26 -13.52 15.92
N ALA A 127 -5.20 -12.70 15.96
CA ALA A 127 -5.16 -11.46 16.73
C ALA A 127 -6.18 -10.41 16.26
N ILE A 128 -6.53 -10.40 14.96
CA ILE A 128 -7.58 -9.51 14.41
C ILE A 128 -8.97 -10.16 14.40
N GLY A 129 -9.11 -11.34 15.02
CA GLY A 129 -10.40 -12.02 15.22
C GLY A 129 -11.00 -12.65 13.96
N LEU A 130 -10.17 -13.01 12.97
CA LEU A 130 -10.63 -13.70 11.77
C LEU A 130 -10.71 -15.21 12.01
N ASN A 131 -11.93 -15.73 12.05
CA ASN A 131 -12.18 -17.16 12.26
C ASN A 131 -12.54 -17.91 10.96
N ARG A 132 -12.84 -17.18 9.88
CA ARG A 132 -13.17 -17.71 8.55
C ARG A 132 -12.96 -16.64 7.48
N PHE A 133 -12.31 -17.01 6.38
CA PHE A 133 -12.01 -16.17 5.22
C PHE A 133 -11.54 -17.07 4.05
#